data_AF-A0A813GZH5-F1
#
_entry.id   AF-A0A813GZH5-F1
#
_cell.length_a   1.000
_cell.length_b   1.000
_cell.length_c   1.000
_cell.angle_alpha   90.00
_cell.angle_beta   90.00
_cell.angle_gamma   90.00
#
_symmetry.space_group_name_H-M   'P 1'
#
loop_
_entity.id
_entity.type
_entity.pdbx_description
1 polymer ?
#
loop_
_entity_poly.entity_id
_entity_poly.type
_entity_poly.pdbx_seq_one_letter_code
_entity_poly.pdbx_strand_id
1 'polypeptide(L)'
;RQAPADQVVTPEALLRWIVCSLYMDEAIPTGVLLQWYYQLVTGVKLSHGQITALVESTPGMYLDPPAPKKQLSFRAVLEEPPPSFQGFVQDSMSTEEVVSTAAWAEARDLLSKGGWPLTDDTLYKYITVAAWLQNRSPVLASVSFGRLLRMVNICCHQHTILGVCDGLIVPYSQSEEYERLANAEAGQPTGVKSNEAYIRNWAELKDCLMQLIRLSPTEEVEVSQVKLQCRSRLHKELSETVFGHTTLSKLLDDPNFGPEFKINCHHSGRQRIALNIYKDLTSKIEHREQK
;
A
#
# COMPACT_ATOMS: atom_id res chain seq x y z
N ARG A 1 18.44 18.66 13.25
CA ARG A 1 19.70 19.41 13.05
C ARG A 1 19.32 20.82 12.61
N GLN A 2 19.87 21.88 13.21
CA GLN A 2 19.51 23.27 12.82
C GLN A 2 20.09 23.58 11.43
N ALA A 3 19.30 24.21 10.57
CA ALA A 3 19.78 24.78 9.32
C ALA A 3 20.80 25.90 9.62
N PRO A 4 21.77 26.18 8.73
CA PRO A 4 22.70 27.28 8.92
C PRO A 4 21.94 28.61 9.01
N ALA A 5 22.00 29.27 10.17
CA ALA A 5 21.07 30.34 10.55
C ALA A 5 21.38 31.72 9.94
N ASP A 6 22.58 31.94 9.37
CA ASP A 6 23.08 33.31 9.07
C ASP A 6 23.64 33.51 7.64
N GLN A 7 23.40 32.59 6.70
CA GLN A 7 23.83 32.75 5.31
C GLN A 7 22.64 32.65 4.36
N VAL A 8 22.67 33.44 3.28
CA VAL A 8 21.72 33.29 2.16
C VAL A 8 21.94 31.91 1.56
N VAL A 9 21.10 30.95 1.95
CA VAL A 9 21.16 29.58 1.45
C VAL A 9 20.45 29.55 0.10
N THR A 10 21.18 29.27 -0.97
CA THR A 10 20.56 29.05 -2.29
C THR A 10 19.73 27.74 -2.26
N PRO A 11 18.70 27.59 -3.10
CA PRO A 11 17.94 26.34 -3.18
C PRO A 11 18.80 25.10 -3.42
N GLU A 12 19.87 25.23 -4.23
CA GLU A 12 20.85 24.18 -4.52
C GLU A 12 21.66 23.80 -3.28
N ALA A 13 22.18 24.81 -2.55
CA ALA A 13 22.91 24.59 -1.31
C ALA A 13 22.03 23.94 -0.24
N LEU A 14 20.76 24.36 -0.15
CA LEU A 14 19.79 23.75 0.76
C LEU A 14 19.48 22.31 0.38
N LEU A 15 19.21 22.03 -0.90
CA LEU A 15 18.92 20.67 -1.37
C LEU A 15 20.12 19.75 -1.14
N ARG A 16 21.34 20.21 -1.42
CA ARG A 16 22.58 19.46 -1.12
C ARG A 16 22.69 19.17 0.38
N TRP A 17 22.41 20.15 1.23
CA TRP A 17 22.40 19.95 2.69
C TRP A 17 21.37 18.91 3.13
N ILE A 18 20.15 18.95 2.57
CA ILE A 18 19.10 17.95 2.82
C ILE A 18 19.60 16.56 2.44
N VAL A 19 20.15 16.40 1.22
CA VAL A 19 20.69 15.11 0.75
C VAL A 19 21.80 14.62 1.68
N CYS A 20 22.77 15.47 2.04
CA CYS A 20 23.81 15.12 3.01
C CYS A 20 23.23 14.69 4.37
N SER A 21 22.18 15.37 4.87
CA SER A 21 21.50 14.96 6.11
C SER A 21 20.90 13.56 5.98
N LEU A 22 20.25 13.26 4.85
CA LEU A 22 19.62 11.95 4.60
C LEU A 22 20.65 10.82 4.49
N TYR A 23 21.85 11.07 3.94
CA TYR A 23 22.96 10.12 4.02
C TYR A 23 23.37 9.82 5.46
N MET A 24 23.50 10.85 6.29
CA MET A 24 23.85 10.69 7.70
C MET A 24 22.75 10.01 8.52
N ASP A 25 21.51 10.08 8.05
CA ASP A 25 20.36 9.42 8.66
C ASP A 25 20.00 8.09 7.96
N GLU A 26 20.89 7.56 7.10
CA GLU A 26 20.75 6.29 6.37
C GLU A 26 19.45 6.18 5.54
N ALA A 27 18.85 7.30 5.17
CA ALA A 27 17.58 7.39 4.45
C ALA A 27 17.81 7.65 2.96
N ILE A 28 17.17 6.87 2.09
CA ILE A 28 17.30 7.00 0.63
C ILE A 28 16.69 8.34 0.17
N PRO A 29 17.45 9.25 -0.47
CA PRO A 29 16.96 10.57 -0.92
C PRO A 29 16.04 10.48 -2.14
N THR A 30 14.86 9.88 -1.97
CA THR A 30 13.84 9.77 -3.01
C THR A 30 13.16 11.11 -3.28
N GLY A 31 12.59 11.28 -4.48
CA GLY A 31 11.86 12.51 -4.84
C GLY A 31 10.79 12.92 -3.81
N VAL A 32 10.01 11.96 -3.29
CA VAL A 32 8.98 12.19 -2.26
C VAL A 32 9.60 12.65 -0.94
N LEU A 33 10.68 12.01 -0.48
CA LEU A 33 11.34 12.36 0.77
C LEU A 33 12.02 13.73 0.70
N LEU A 34 12.66 14.04 -0.44
CA LEU A 34 13.25 15.35 -0.69
C LEU A 34 12.20 16.45 -0.71
N GLN A 35 11.07 16.21 -1.37
CA GLN A 35 9.96 17.15 -1.41
C GLN A 35 9.44 17.46 0.00
N TRP A 36 9.18 16.41 0.79
CA TRP A 36 8.73 16.55 2.17
C TRP A 36 9.74 17.31 3.03
N TYR A 37 11.02 16.94 2.97
CA TYR A 37 12.04 17.56 3.83
C TYR A 37 12.29 19.02 3.41
N TYR A 38 12.30 19.31 2.11
CA TYR A 38 12.40 20.69 1.62
C TYR A 38 11.22 21.54 2.07
N GLN A 39 9.99 21.02 1.96
CA GLN A 39 8.79 21.69 2.46
C GLN A 39 8.83 21.90 3.97
N LEU A 40 9.31 20.92 4.73
CA LEU A 40 9.44 21.03 6.19
C LEU A 40 10.38 22.18 6.59
N VAL A 41 11.48 22.36 5.86
CA VAL A 41 12.49 23.39 6.18
C VAL A 41 12.09 24.77 5.67
N THR A 42 11.43 24.87 4.50
CA THR A 42 11.16 26.14 3.82
C THR A 42 9.70 26.61 3.89
N GLY A 43 8.78 25.72 4.22
CA GLY A 43 7.34 25.92 4.03
C GLY A 43 6.88 25.83 2.57
N VAL A 44 7.78 25.62 1.60
CA VAL A 44 7.49 25.61 0.16
C VAL A 44 7.50 24.19 -0.39
N LYS A 45 6.39 23.78 -1.01
CA LYS A 45 6.31 22.49 -1.72
C LYS A 45 6.80 22.62 -3.15
N LEU A 46 7.96 22.03 -3.45
CA LEU A 46 8.49 21.94 -4.81
C LEU A 46 7.82 20.79 -5.57
N SER A 47 7.59 20.92 -6.88
CA SER A 47 7.24 19.78 -7.73
C SER A 47 8.45 18.84 -7.92
N HIS A 48 8.20 17.58 -8.27
CA HIS A 48 9.30 16.64 -8.56
C HIS A 48 10.20 17.13 -9.70
N GLY A 49 9.64 17.77 -10.74
CA GLY A 49 10.44 18.36 -11.82
C GLY A 49 11.35 19.50 -11.36
N GLN A 50 10.89 20.32 -10.40
CA GLN A 50 11.75 21.33 -9.78
C GLN A 50 12.87 20.70 -8.96
N ILE A 51 12.59 19.62 -8.20
CA ILE A 51 13.62 18.89 -7.45
C ILE A 51 14.65 18.27 -8.42
N THR A 52 14.21 17.61 -9.49
CA THR A 52 15.08 17.06 -10.54
C THR A 52 15.99 18.14 -11.12
N ALA A 53 15.44 19.29 -11.52
CA ALA A 53 16.22 20.40 -12.06
C ALA A 53 17.24 20.97 -11.05
N LEU A 54 16.88 21.03 -9.77
CA LEU A 54 17.80 21.42 -8.71
C LEU A 54 18.93 20.39 -8.53
N VAL A 55 18.63 19.09 -8.54
CA VAL A 55 19.66 18.04 -8.46
C VAL A 55 20.64 18.16 -9.64
N GLU A 56 20.14 18.29 -10.86
CA GLU A 56 20.97 18.40 -12.07
C GLU A 56 21.82 19.67 -12.14
N SER A 57 21.36 20.77 -11.53
CA SER A 57 22.09 22.03 -11.47
C SER A 57 23.02 22.15 -10.25
N THR A 58 22.93 21.23 -9.30
CA THR A 58 23.76 21.23 -8.08
C THR A 58 25.05 20.44 -8.31
N PRO A 59 26.24 21.08 -8.25
CA PRO A 59 27.51 20.37 -8.43
C PRO A 59 27.70 19.23 -7.44
N GLY A 60 28.26 18.11 -7.91
CA GLY A 60 28.54 16.93 -7.08
C GLY A 60 27.31 16.11 -6.72
N MET A 61 26.21 16.24 -7.47
CA MET A 61 24.97 15.48 -7.33
C MET A 61 24.49 14.96 -8.68
N TYR A 62 23.80 13.81 -8.67
CA TYR A 62 23.17 13.23 -9.86
C TYR A 62 21.92 12.42 -9.50
N LEU A 63 21.17 12.00 -10.53
CA LEU A 63 19.94 11.21 -10.38
C LEU A 63 20.21 9.72 -10.66
N ASP A 64 19.67 8.84 -9.81
CA ASP A 64 19.73 7.39 -9.97
C ASP A 64 18.33 6.72 -9.82
N PRO A 65 17.83 5.99 -10.83
CA PRO A 65 18.34 5.94 -12.21
C PRO A 65 18.24 7.33 -12.88
N PRO A 66 18.91 7.56 -14.03
CA PRO A 66 18.71 8.77 -14.82
C PRO A 66 17.22 8.91 -15.15
N ALA A 67 16.54 9.88 -14.55
CA ALA A 67 15.08 9.92 -14.56
C ALA A 67 14.56 10.17 -15.99
N PRO A 68 13.72 9.30 -16.58
CA PRO A 68 12.91 9.72 -17.71
C PRO A 68 11.96 10.83 -17.23
N LYS A 69 11.71 11.85 -18.07
CA LYS A 69 11.05 13.14 -17.77
C LYS A 69 9.68 13.11 -17.04
N LYS A 70 9.16 11.96 -16.63
CA LYS A 70 7.85 11.79 -15.96
C LYS A 70 7.79 10.72 -14.85
N GLN A 71 8.90 10.08 -14.45
CA GLN A 71 8.84 9.08 -13.38
C GLN A 71 9.06 9.71 -11.99
N LEU A 72 8.22 9.32 -11.03
CA LEU A 72 8.28 9.74 -9.63
C LEU A 72 9.37 9.01 -8.84
N SER A 73 9.99 8.00 -9.45
CA SER A 73 10.95 7.08 -8.83
C SER A 73 12.39 7.43 -9.21
N PHE A 74 12.89 8.55 -8.71
CA PHE A 74 14.31 8.88 -8.76
C PHE A 74 14.89 9.00 -7.35
N ARG A 75 16.22 8.87 -7.25
CA ARG A 75 17.01 9.14 -6.05
C ARG A 75 18.03 10.22 -6.39
N ALA A 76 18.20 11.19 -5.49
CA ALA A 76 19.34 12.11 -5.58
C ALA A 76 20.55 11.46 -4.88
N VAL A 77 21.67 11.42 -5.58
CA VAL A 77 22.90 10.75 -5.13
C VAL A 77 24.05 11.76 -5.14
N LEU A 78 24.93 11.69 -4.15
CA LEU A 78 26.18 12.45 -4.11
C LEU A 78 27.25 11.71 -4.92
N GLU A 79 28.01 12.43 -5.75
CA GLU A 79 29.17 11.86 -6.45
C GLU A 79 30.18 11.28 -5.46
N GLU A 80 30.40 12.00 -4.35
CA GLU A 80 31.23 11.57 -3.25
C GLU A 80 30.38 11.45 -1.97
N PRO A 81 30.05 10.23 -1.52
CA PRO A 81 29.31 10.04 -0.28
C PRO A 81 30.15 10.47 0.93
N PRO A 82 29.52 10.87 2.06
CA PRO A 82 30.24 11.20 3.28
C PRO A 82 31.15 10.04 3.74
N PRO A 83 32.36 10.28 4.27
CA PRO A 83 33.31 9.22 4.62
C PRO A 83 32.79 8.17 5.62
N SER A 84 31.83 8.55 6.46
CA SER A 84 31.21 7.67 7.46
C SER A 84 29.98 6.92 6.94
N PHE A 85 29.61 7.09 5.68
CA PHE A 85 28.41 6.48 5.11
C PHE A 85 28.61 4.98 4.86
N GLN A 86 27.78 4.16 5.48
CA GLN A 86 27.84 2.69 5.38
C GLN A 86 26.83 2.11 4.39
N GLY A 87 25.98 2.95 3.79
CA GLY A 87 24.86 2.53 2.95
C GLY A 87 23.52 3.02 3.51
N PHE A 88 22.50 2.93 2.67
CA PHE A 88 21.12 3.20 3.08
C PHE A 88 20.47 1.93 3.64
N VAL A 89 19.49 2.11 4.52
CA VAL A 89 18.64 1.01 4.97
C VAL A 89 17.89 0.40 3.78
N GLN A 90 17.99 -0.92 3.61
CA GLN A 90 17.36 -1.65 2.52
C GLN A 90 16.05 -2.32 2.95
N ASP A 91 15.15 -2.55 1.98
CA ASP A 91 13.89 -3.26 2.23
C ASP A 91 14.05 -4.75 2.54
N SER A 92 15.23 -5.31 2.32
CA SER A 92 15.60 -6.69 2.65
C SER A 92 16.02 -6.87 4.12
N MET A 93 16.31 -5.78 4.83
CA MET A 93 16.83 -5.86 6.21
C MET A 93 15.76 -6.36 7.17
N SER A 94 16.17 -7.22 8.10
CA SER A 94 15.34 -7.80 9.15
C SER A 94 15.07 -6.78 10.27
N THR A 95 14.08 -7.07 11.13
CA THR A 95 13.75 -6.20 12.26
C THR A 95 14.93 -6.03 13.21
N GLU A 96 15.67 -7.11 13.47
CA GLU A 96 16.83 -7.15 14.35
C GLU A 96 18.03 -6.37 13.80
N GLU A 97 18.15 -6.29 12.48
CA GLU A 97 19.18 -5.48 11.81
C GLU A 97 18.84 -3.98 11.82
N VAL A 98 17.55 -3.64 11.84
CA VAL A 98 17.06 -2.26 11.70
C VAL A 98 17.13 -1.51 13.02
N VAL A 99 16.73 -2.12 14.13
CA VAL A 99 16.69 -1.44 15.45
C VAL A 99 16.96 -2.38 16.61
N SER A 100 17.44 -1.83 17.72
CA SER A 100 17.57 -2.58 18.98
C SER A 100 16.22 -3.03 19.51
N THR A 101 16.19 -4.12 20.29
CA THR A 101 14.98 -4.63 20.92
C THR A 101 14.26 -3.59 21.79
N ALA A 102 15.03 -2.72 22.47
CA ALA A 102 14.47 -1.64 23.29
C ALA A 102 13.74 -0.59 22.43
N ALA A 103 14.39 -0.12 21.35
CA ALA A 103 13.79 0.85 20.43
C ALA A 103 12.54 0.26 19.75
N TRP A 104 12.59 -1.01 19.35
CA TRP A 104 11.44 -1.71 18.76
C TRP A 104 10.25 -1.80 19.72
N ALA A 105 10.50 -2.23 20.97
CA ALA A 105 9.46 -2.36 21.98
C ALA A 105 8.76 -1.03 22.26
N GLU A 106 9.54 0.04 22.38
CA GLU A 106 9.03 1.39 22.61
C GLU A 106 8.25 1.94 21.41
N ALA A 107 8.78 1.80 20.20
CA ALA A 107 8.09 2.19 18.99
C ALA A 107 6.75 1.47 18.84
N ARG A 108 6.71 0.15 19.08
CA ARG A 108 5.48 -0.64 19.03
C ARG A 108 4.41 -0.12 20.00
N ASP A 109 4.79 0.18 21.24
CA ASP A 109 3.86 0.73 22.23
C ASP A 109 3.28 2.08 21.76
N LEU A 110 4.13 2.99 21.30
CA LEU A 110 3.72 4.29 20.78
C LEU A 110 2.83 4.17 19.53
N LEU A 111 3.22 3.33 18.57
CA LEU A 111 2.50 3.15 17.31
C LEU A 111 1.11 2.53 17.51
N SER A 112 0.98 1.61 18.46
CA SER A 112 -0.30 0.98 18.79
C SER A 112 -1.34 1.97 19.36
N LYS A 113 -0.88 3.07 19.96
CA LYS A 113 -1.72 4.09 20.59
C LYS A 113 -2.16 5.19 19.61
N GLY A 114 -1.44 5.38 18.51
CA GLY A 114 -1.70 6.48 17.58
C GLY A 114 -1.13 7.83 18.03
N GLY A 115 -1.65 8.91 17.47
CA GLY A 115 -1.33 10.29 17.87
C GLY A 115 -0.24 10.98 17.06
N TRP A 116 0.12 10.44 15.88
CA TRP A 116 0.91 11.17 14.90
C TRP A 116 0.07 12.21 14.15
N PRO A 117 0.70 13.28 13.64
CA PRO A 117 0.01 14.27 12.81
C PRO A 117 -0.60 13.62 11.57
N LEU A 118 -1.80 14.10 11.20
CA LEU A 118 -2.36 13.80 9.89
C LEU A 118 -1.55 14.55 8.82
N THR A 119 -1.44 13.93 7.65
CA THR A 119 -0.84 14.55 6.47
C THR A 119 -1.89 14.63 5.37
N ASP A 120 -1.97 15.78 4.71
CA ASP A 120 -2.85 15.95 3.55
C ASP A 120 -2.33 15.21 2.32
N ASP A 121 -1.04 14.85 2.32
CA ASP A 121 -0.40 14.10 1.24
C ASP A 121 -0.16 12.64 1.66
N THR A 122 -0.93 11.73 1.05
CA THR A 122 -0.81 10.28 1.28
C THR A 122 0.59 9.73 0.96
N LEU A 123 1.38 10.42 0.12
CA LEU A 123 2.75 10.05 -0.17
C LEU A 123 3.68 10.24 1.05
N TYR A 124 3.33 11.13 1.98
CA TYR A 124 4.13 11.44 3.17
C TYR A 124 3.75 10.60 4.40
N LYS A 125 2.79 9.69 4.28
CA LYS A 125 2.22 8.99 5.45
C LYS A 125 3.27 8.26 6.30
N TYR A 126 4.16 7.48 5.68
CA TYR A 126 5.22 6.78 6.40
C TYR A 126 6.27 7.73 6.98
N ILE A 127 6.63 8.77 6.21
CA ILE A 127 7.63 9.79 6.59
C ILE A 127 7.15 10.56 7.82
N THR A 128 5.87 10.94 7.85
CA THR A 128 5.24 11.68 8.95
C THR A 128 5.27 10.89 10.24
N VAL A 129 4.92 9.59 10.19
CA VAL A 129 4.98 8.71 11.36
C VAL A 129 6.41 8.50 11.85
N ALA A 130 7.37 8.29 10.95
CA ALA A 130 8.78 8.14 11.31
C ALA A 130 9.36 9.41 11.96
N ALA A 131 9.05 10.58 11.41
CA ALA A 131 9.49 11.87 11.96
C ALA A 131 8.85 12.15 13.32
N TRP A 132 7.59 11.78 13.48
CA TRP A 132 6.90 11.84 14.77
C TRP A 132 7.61 10.95 15.80
N LEU A 133 7.91 9.69 15.48
CA LEU A 133 8.58 8.75 16.37
C LEU A 133 9.94 9.26 16.86
N GLN A 134 10.74 9.86 15.98
CA GLN A 134 12.08 10.35 16.32
C GLN A 134 12.07 11.38 17.45
N ASN A 135 10.95 12.07 17.65
CA ASN A 135 10.79 13.11 18.67
C ASN A 135 10.05 12.63 19.93
N ARG A 136 9.72 11.33 20.04
CA ARG A 136 8.91 10.80 21.17
C ARG A 136 9.74 10.36 22.36
N SER A 137 10.99 9.96 22.17
CA SER A 137 11.86 9.57 23.26
C SER A 137 13.35 9.65 22.92
N PRO A 138 14.24 9.67 23.93
CA PRO A 138 15.69 9.64 23.71
C PRO A 138 16.18 8.38 22.98
N VAL A 139 15.56 7.22 23.25
CA VAL A 139 15.92 5.95 22.61
C VAL A 139 15.64 6.04 21.11
N LEU A 140 14.44 6.50 20.73
CA LEU A 140 14.07 6.65 19.32
C LEU A 140 14.81 7.79 18.63
N ALA A 141 15.13 8.87 19.35
CA ALA A 141 15.95 9.97 18.84
C ALA A 141 17.37 9.53 18.48
N SER A 142 17.89 8.46 19.10
CA SER A 142 19.20 7.88 18.78
C SER A 142 19.18 6.99 17.53
N VAL A 143 17.99 6.61 17.04
CA VAL A 143 17.82 5.82 15.83
C VAL A 143 17.84 6.74 14.61
N SER A 144 18.57 6.33 13.57
CA SER A 144 18.61 7.06 12.30
C SER A 144 17.21 7.12 11.66
N PHE A 145 16.95 8.19 10.91
CA PHE A 145 15.64 8.39 10.29
C PHE A 145 15.29 7.26 9.30
N GLY A 146 16.26 6.78 8.53
CA GLY A 146 16.08 5.66 7.59
C GLY A 146 15.67 4.37 8.29
N ARG A 147 16.24 4.08 9.46
CA ARG A 147 15.86 2.92 10.28
C ARG A 147 14.45 3.08 10.87
N LEU A 148 14.10 4.26 11.36
CA LEU A 148 12.73 4.54 11.82
C LEU A 148 11.71 4.41 10.68
N LEU A 149 12.02 4.94 9.50
CA LEU A 149 11.17 4.83 8.32
C LEU A 149 10.96 3.35 7.92
N ARG A 150 12.03 2.56 7.94
CA ARG A 150 11.96 1.12 7.69
C ARG A 150 11.13 0.40 8.75
N MET A 151 11.32 0.72 10.03
CA MET A 151 10.54 0.16 11.14
C MET A 151 9.04 0.44 10.99
N VAL A 152 8.65 1.66 10.62
CA VAL A 152 7.23 2.00 10.35
C VAL A 152 6.70 1.16 9.18
N ASN A 153 7.48 0.98 8.11
CA ASN A 153 7.10 0.11 6.99
C ASN A 153 6.90 -1.34 7.45
N ILE A 154 7.82 -1.90 8.24
CA ILE A 154 7.70 -3.25 8.79
C ILE A 154 6.43 -3.37 9.66
N CYS A 155 6.15 -2.39 10.52
CA CYS A 155 4.96 -2.37 11.37
C CYS A 155 3.64 -2.36 10.58
N CYS A 156 3.65 -1.78 9.37
CA CYS A 156 2.50 -1.72 8.48
C CYS A 156 2.28 -3.00 7.65
N HIS A 157 3.35 -3.74 7.32
CA HIS A 157 3.25 -4.87 6.39
C HIS A 157 3.41 -6.25 7.03
N GLN A 158 4.04 -6.36 8.22
CA GLN A 158 4.42 -7.66 8.78
C GLN A 158 3.85 -7.94 10.18
N HIS A 159 3.65 -6.93 11.03
CA HIS A 159 3.35 -7.14 12.46
C HIS A 159 1.93 -6.76 12.88
N THR A 160 1.06 -6.34 11.95
CA THR A 160 -0.31 -5.89 12.27
C THR A 160 -0.33 -4.87 13.44
N ILE A 161 0.68 -3.99 13.49
CA ILE A 161 0.75 -2.90 14.49
C ILE A 161 0.10 -1.66 13.90
N LEU A 162 0.43 -1.39 12.63
CA LEU A 162 -0.16 -0.33 11.83
C LEU A 162 -0.98 -0.95 10.72
N GLY A 163 -1.95 -0.20 10.24
CA GLY A 163 -2.67 -0.49 9.01
C GLY A 163 -3.03 0.79 8.28
N VAL A 164 -3.89 0.66 7.27
CA VAL A 164 -4.34 1.78 6.45
C VAL A 164 -5.84 1.96 6.57
N CYS A 165 -6.28 3.22 6.69
CA CYS A 165 -7.68 3.64 6.58
C CYS A 165 -7.72 4.94 5.78
N ASP A 166 -8.54 4.99 4.72
CA ASP A 166 -8.65 6.16 3.83
C ASP A 166 -7.29 6.64 3.29
N GLY A 167 -6.40 5.69 2.98
CA GLY A 167 -5.06 5.97 2.47
C GLY A 167 -4.04 6.45 3.50
N LEU A 168 -4.44 6.69 4.75
CA LEU A 168 -3.59 7.14 5.86
C LEU A 168 -3.15 5.98 6.75
N ILE A 169 -2.01 6.16 7.43
CA ILE A 169 -1.53 5.20 8.43
C ILE A 169 -2.28 5.40 9.73
N VAL A 170 -2.81 4.31 10.28
CA VAL A 170 -3.56 4.25 11.55
C VAL A 170 -3.08 3.07 12.40
N PRO A 171 -3.32 3.05 13.73
CA PRO A 171 -3.18 1.83 14.52
C PRO A 171 -3.98 0.69 13.88
N TYR A 172 -3.46 -0.54 13.91
CA TYR A 172 -4.08 -1.66 13.19
C TYR A 172 -5.55 -1.90 13.57
N SER A 173 -5.90 -1.75 14.84
CA SER A 173 -7.29 -1.89 15.31
C SER A 173 -8.28 -0.88 14.71
N GLN A 174 -7.79 0.16 14.03
CA GLN A 174 -8.58 1.18 13.34
C GLN A 174 -8.45 1.06 11.82
N SER A 175 -7.75 0.05 11.31
CA SER A 175 -7.52 -0.13 9.87
C SER A 175 -8.67 -0.82 9.16
N GLU A 176 -8.80 -0.58 7.86
CA GLU A 176 -9.76 -1.27 6.98
C GLU A 176 -9.49 -2.78 6.94
N GLU A 177 -8.25 -3.21 7.14
CA GLU A 177 -7.90 -4.63 7.18
C GLU A 177 -8.44 -5.30 8.44
N TYR A 178 -8.32 -4.64 9.59
CA TYR A 178 -8.89 -5.13 10.85
C TYR A 178 -10.42 -5.18 10.79
N GLU A 179 -11.05 -4.12 10.26
CA GLU A 179 -12.50 -4.10 10.02
C GLU A 179 -12.92 -5.28 9.13
N ARG A 180 -12.21 -5.50 8.02
CA ARG A 180 -12.48 -6.59 7.08
C ARG A 180 -12.35 -7.97 7.74
N LEU A 181 -11.35 -8.16 8.60
CA LEU A 181 -11.16 -9.41 9.33
C LEU A 181 -12.32 -9.65 10.31
N ALA A 182 -12.66 -8.65 11.13
CA ALA A 182 -13.77 -8.74 12.08
C ALA A 182 -15.11 -9.00 11.38
N ASN A 183 -15.36 -8.32 10.25
CA ASN A 183 -16.55 -8.54 9.44
C ASN A 183 -16.58 -9.92 8.80
N ALA A 184 -15.43 -10.45 8.36
CA ALA A 184 -15.34 -11.81 7.83
C ALA A 184 -15.72 -12.85 8.89
N GLU A 185 -15.17 -12.72 10.10
CA GLU A 185 -15.50 -13.60 11.22
C GLU A 185 -16.99 -13.53 11.60
N ALA A 186 -17.61 -12.35 11.48
CA ALA A 186 -19.02 -12.13 11.78
C ALA A 186 -19.98 -12.40 10.60
N GLY A 187 -19.46 -12.74 9.40
CA GLY A 187 -20.28 -12.89 8.19
C GLY A 187 -21.01 -11.62 7.76
N GLN A 188 -20.42 -10.44 8.02
CA GLN A 188 -20.99 -9.13 7.72
C GLN A 188 -20.34 -8.49 6.49
N PRO A 189 -21.03 -7.63 5.74
CA PRO A 189 -20.43 -6.91 4.61
C PRO A 189 -19.52 -5.78 5.10
N THR A 190 -18.34 -5.64 4.47
CA THR A 190 -17.44 -4.50 4.65
C THR A 190 -17.70 -3.45 3.56
N GLY A 191 -17.77 -2.17 3.96
CA GLY A 191 -17.86 -1.02 3.05
C GLY A 191 -19.20 -0.83 2.33
N VAL A 192 -20.27 -1.50 2.77
CA VAL A 192 -21.62 -1.37 2.20
C VAL A 192 -22.42 -0.33 2.99
N LYS A 193 -23.02 0.64 2.29
CA LYS A 193 -23.84 1.68 2.93
C LYS A 193 -25.19 1.11 3.38
N SER A 194 -25.81 1.73 4.37
CA SER A 194 -27.07 1.25 4.97
C SER A 194 -28.25 1.08 3.99
N ASN A 195 -28.20 1.72 2.82
CA ASN A 195 -29.23 1.65 1.78
C ASN A 195 -28.81 0.86 0.52
N GLU A 196 -27.60 0.30 0.49
CA GLU A 196 -27.10 -0.48 -0.64
C GLU A 196 -27.50 -1.95 -0.51
N ALA A 197 -28.01 -2.53 -1.60
CA ALA A 197 -28.22 -3.96 -1.67
C ALA A 197 -26.87 -4.67 -1.85
N TYR A 198 -26.68 -5.80 -1.17
CA TYR A 198 -25.48 -6.62 -1.31
C TYR A 198 -25.86 -8.10 -1.41
N ILE A 199 -24.93 -8.90 -1.93
CA ILE A 199 -25.08 -10.34 -2.10
C ILE A 199 -24.94 -11.02 -0.74
N ARG A 200 -26.00 -11.70 -0.27
CA ARG A 200 -26.11 -12.15 1.13
C ARG A 200 -25.71 -13.60 1.38
N ASN A 201 -25.68 -14.42 0.35
CA ASN A 201 -25.47 -15.87 0.47
C ASN A 201 -24.94 -16.45 -0.85
N TRP A 202 -24.51 -17.71 -0.80
CA TRP A 202 -23.88 -18.39 -1.93
C TRP A 202 -24.81 -18.51 -3.14
N ALA A 203 -26.10 -18.76 -2.94
CA ALA A 203 -27.05 -18.86 -4.06
C ALA A 203 -27.15 -17.54 -4.83
N GLU A 204 -27.25 -16.41 -4.12
CA GLU A 204 -27.24 -15.08 -4.74
C GLU A 204 -25.92 -14.76 -5.45
N LEU A 205 -24.78 -15.20 -4.90
CA LEU A 205 -23.46 -15.01 -5.53
C LEU A 205 -23.40 -15.76 -6.86
N LYS A 206 -23.80 -17.04 -6.87
CA LYS A 206 -23.80 -17.87 -8.08
C LYS A 206 -24.72 -17.29 -9.14
N ASP A 207 -25.93 -16.88 -8.75
CA ASP A 207 -26.88 -16.24 -9.67
C ASP A 207 -26.31 -14.94 -10.26
N CYS A 208 -25.74 -14.08 -9.42
CA CYS A 208 -25.06 -12.86 -9.83
C CYS A 208 -23.97 -13.13 -10.88
N LEU A 209 -23.07 -14.09 -10.61
CA LEU A 209 -21.98 -14.43 -11.53
C LEU A 209 -22.47 -15.04 -12.85
N MET A 210 -23.48 -15.92 -12.80
CA MET A 210 -24.11 -16.45 -14.01
C MET A 210 -24.70 -15.33 -14.88
N GLN A 211 -25.37 -14.35 -14.27
CA GLN A 211 -25.89 -13.19 -14.98
C GLN A 211 -24.77 -12.36 -15.60
N LEU A 212 -23.70 -12.06 -14.85
CA LEU A 212 -22.56 -11.29 -15.38
C LEU A 212 -21.87 -12.00 -16.56
N ILE A 213 -21.69 -13.32 -16.48
CA ILE A 213 -21.12 -14.13 -17.55
C ILE A 213 -22.01 -14.12 -18.80
N ARG A 214 -23.33 -14.30 -18.65
CA ARG A 214 -24.29 -14.25 -19.78
C ARG A 214 -24.36 -12.87 -20.44
N LEU A 215 -24.14 -11.81 -19.66
CA LEU A 215 -24.07 -10.43 -20.16
C LEU A 215 -22.69 -10.07 -20.74
N SER A 216 -21.71 -10.96 -20.67
CA SER A 216 -20.38 -10.76 -21.24
C SER A 216 -20.33 -11.26 -22.68
N PRO A 217 -19.87 -10.46 -23.65
CA PRO A 217 -19.70 -10.90 -25.04
C PRO A 217 -18.73 -12.10 -25.19
N THR A 218 -17.83 -12.27 -24.22
CA THR A 218 -16.83 -13.34 -24.21
C THR A 218 -17.27 -14.57 -23.41
N GLU A 219 -18.47 -14.56 -22.81
CA GLU A 219 -18.92 -15.57 -21.84
C GLU A 219 -17.95 -15.77 -20.65
N GLU A 220 -17.18 -14.74 -20.34
CA GLU A 220 -16.21 -14.71 -19.25
C GLU A 220 -16.18 -13.32 -18.60
N VAL A 221 -15.89 -13.27 -17.31
CA VAL A 221 -15.74 -12.03 -16.55
C VAL A 221 -14.37 -12.00 -15.90
N GLU A 222 -13.63 -10.90 -16.06
CA GLU A 222 -12.34 -10.74 -15.37
C GLU A 222 -12.56 -10.62 -13.86
N VAL A 223 -11.82 -11.37 -13.05
CA VAL A 223 -11.95 -11.38 -11.58
C VAL A 223 -11.84 -9.95 -11.00
N SER A 224 -10.91 -9.15 -11.53
CA SER A 224 -10.70 -7.75 -11.14
C SER A 224 -11.92 -6.85 -11.38
N GLN A 225 -12.82 -7.24 -12.29
CA GLN A 225 -14.00 -6.46 -12.70
C GLN A 225 -15.29 -6.93 -12.03
N VAL A 226 -15.31 -8.08 -11.35
CA VAL A 226 -16.53 -8.69 -10.80
C VAL A 226 -17.28 -7.71 -9.90
N LYS A 227 -16.62 -7.13 -8.89
CA LYS A 227 -17.25 -6.17 -7.97
C LYS A 227 -17.83 -4.96 -8.70
N LEU A 228 -17.06 -4.39 -9.62
CA LEU A 228 -17.48 -3.22 -10.40
C LEU A 228 -18.70 -3.57 -11.26
N GLN A 229 -18.73 -4.76 -11.86
CA GLN A 229 -19.85 -5.20 -12.68
C GLN A 229 -21.09 -5.55 -11.84
N CYS A 230 -20.95 -6.17 -10.67
CA CYS A 230 -22.07 -6.37 -9.73
C CYS A 230 -22.74 -5.03 -9.40
N ARG A 231 -21.93 -4.02 -9.06
CA ARG A 231 -22.41 -2.68 -8.73
C ARG A 231 -23.08 -1.99 -9.91
N SER A 232 -22.38 -1.93 -11.05
CA SER A 232 -22.82 -1.14 -12.20
C SER A 232 -23.95 -1.78 -13.01
N ARG A 233 -24.01 -3.13 -13.09
CA ARG A 233 -24.99 -3.85 -13.93
C ARG A 233 -26.15 -4.43 -13.12
N LEU A 234 -25.91 -4.85 -11.89
CA LEU A 234 -26.89 -5.58 -11.07
C LEU A 234 -27.33 -4.78 -9.83
N HIS A 235 -26.77 -3.59 -9.61
CA HIS A 235 -27.06 -2.73 -8.47
C HIS A 235 -26.91 -3.45 -7.12
N LYS A 236 -25.93 -4.37 -7.03
CA LYS A 236 -25.59 -5.10 -5.81
C LYS A 236 -24.10 -4.98 -5.51
N GLU A 237 -23.77 -4.77 -4.25
CA GLU A 237 -22.40 -4.87 -3.76
C GLU A 237 -22.01 -6.34 -3.54
N LEU A 238 -20.77 -6.67 -3.91
CA LEU A 238 -20.14 -7.93 -3.55
C LEU A 238 -19.11 -7.67 -2.46
N SER A 239 -19.39 -8.20 -1.27
CA SER A 239 -18.49 -8.16 -0.13
C SER A 239 -18.10 -9.57 0.28
N GLU A 240 -16.81 -9.90 0.20
CA GLU A 240 -16.28 -11.23 0.50
C GLU A 240 -16.43 -11.60 1.97
N THR A 241 -16.50 -10.60 2.84
CA THR A 241 -16.60 -10.79 4.28
C THR A 241 -17.94 -11.39 4.70
N VAL A 242 -19.00 -11.22 3.89
CA VAL A 242 -20.28 -11.93 4.07
C VAL A 242 -20.09 -13.46 4.03
N PHE A 243 -19.06 -13.92 3.33
CA PHE A 243 -18.74 -15.33 3.12
C PHE A 243 -17.57 -15.82 3.99
N GLY A 244 -17.06 -14.99 4.91
CA GLY A 244 -15.92 -15.36 5.76
C GLY A 244 -14.55 -15.17 5.11
N HIS A 245 -14.44 -14.41 4.02
CA HIS A 245 -13.17 -14.19 3.33
C HIS A 245 -12.76 -12.71 3.34
N THR A 246 -11.46 -12.46 3.45
CA THR A 246 -10.88 -11.12 3.41
C THR A 246 -10.41 -10.69 2.01
N THR A 247 -10.44 -11.60 1.02
CA THR A 247 -10.05 -11.31 -0.36
C THR A 247 -10.93 -12.06 -1.37
N LEU A 248 -11.08 -11.49 -2.57
CA LEU A 248 -11.85 -12.11 -3.66
C LEU A 248 -11.24 -13.45 -4.09
N SER A 249 -9.92 -13.56 -4.18
CA SER A 249 -9.28 -14.83 -4.55
C SER A 249 -9.64 -15.95 -3.57
N LYS A 250 -9.59 -15.68 -2.26
CA LYS A 250 -9.99 -16.67 -1.24
C LYS A 250 -11.47 -17.06 -1.36
N LEU A 251 -12.36 -16.11 -1.66
CA LEU A 251 -13.77 -16.38 -1.90
C LEU A 251 -13.97 -17.30 -3.12
N LEU A 252 -13.24 -17.07 -4.20
CA LEU A 252 -13.36 -17.85 -5.43
C LEU A 252 -12.72 -19.24 -5.33
N ASP A 253 -11.74 -19.41 -4.43
CA ASP A 253 -11.11 -20.69 -4.11
C ASP A 253 -11.91 -21.51 -3.09
N ASP A 254 -12.99 -20.96 -2.53
CA ASP A 254 -13.80 -21.63 -1.50
C ASP A 254 -14.59 -22.84 -2.07
N PRO A 255 -14.67 -23.97 -1.36
CA PRO A 255 -15.41 -25.14 -1.82
C PRO A 255 -16.89 -24.88 -2.14
N ASN A 256 -17.54 -23.90 -1.48
CA ASN A 256 -18.94 -23.55 -1.70
C ASN A 256 -19.16 -22.77 -3.01
N PHE A 257 -18.11 -22.16 -3.56
CA PHE A 257 -18.15 -21.52 -4.88
C PHE A 257 -18.68 -22.48 -5.95
N GLY A 258 -18.29 -23.75 -5.79
CA GLY A 258 -18.87 -24.89 -6.49
C GLY A 258 -18.27 -25.13 -7.87
N PRO A 259 -18.47 -26.34 -8.40
CA PRO A 259 -17.84 -26.79 -9.65
C PRO A 259 -18.48 -26.19 -10.91
N GLU A 260 -19.54 -25.39 -10.78
CA GLU A 260 -20.25 -24.75 -11.90
C GLU A 260 -19.40 -23.67 -12.60
N PHE A 261 -18.41 -23.13 -11.89
CA PHE A 261 -17.52 -22.09 -12.38
C PHE A 261 -16.12 -22.65 -12.57
N LYS A 262 -15.40 -22.10 -13.55
CA LYS A 262 -13.97 -22.33 -13.74
C LYS A 262 -13.23 -21.00 -13.74
N ILE A 263 -12.05 -20.98 -13.15
CA ILE A 263 -11.14 -19.83 -13.15
C ILE A 263 -10.05 -20.11 -14.17
N ASN A 264 -10.03 -19.34 -15.26
CA ASN A 264 -9.03 -19.43 -16.32
C ASN A 264 -7.91 -18.41 -16.04
N CYS A 265 -6.66 -18.86 -16.03
CA CYS A 265 -5.49 -17.99 -15.97
C CYS A 265 -4.99 -17.70 -17.40
N HIS A 266 -4.97 -16.43 -17.80
CA HIS A 266 -4.36 -16.02 -19.06
C HIS A 266 -2.86 -15.77 -18.91
N HIS A 267 -2.13 -15.84 -20.03
CA HIS A 267 -0.69 -15.52 -20.15
C HIS A 267 -0.29 -14.14 -19.58
N SER A 268 -1.23 -13.20 -19.47
CA SER A 268 -1.04 -11.88 -18.86
C SER A 268 -1.12 -11.89 -17.32
N GLY A 269 -1.31 -13.05 -16.69
CA GLY A 269 -1.56 -13.20 -15.25
C GLY A 269 -2.98 -12.82 -14.83
N ARG A 270 -3.85 -12.42 -15.77
CA ARG A 270 -5.25 -12.09 -15.48
C ARG A 270 -6.08 -13.35 -15.31
N GLN A 271 -6.90 -13.36 -14.26
CA GLN A 271 -7.85 -14.43 -13.98
C GLN A 271 -9.24 -14.05 -14.51
N ARG A 272 -9.93 -15.01 -15.14
CA ARG A 272 -11.29 -14.85 -15.65
C ARG A 272 -12.18 -15.98 -15.15
N ILE A 273 -13.42 -15.66 -14.81
CA ILE A 273 -14.46 -16.60 -14.38
C ILE A 273 -15.33 -16.93 -15.58
N ALA A 274 -15.54 -18.22 -15.82
CA ALA A 274 -16.42 -18.75 -16.88
C ALA A 274 -17.29 -19.89 -16.34
N LEU A 275 -18.34 -20.27 -17.08
CA LEU A 275 -19.12 -21.45 -16.75
C LEU A 275 -18.36 -22.74 -17.12
N ASN A 276 -18.52 -23.76 -16.30
CA ASN A 276 -17.98 -25.09 -16.55
C ASN A 276 -18.95 -25.92 -17.40
N ILE A 277 -18.84 -25.78 -18.72
CA ILE A 277 -19.77 -26.35 -19.71
C ILE A 277 -19.77 -27.90 -19.72
N TYR A 278 -18.73 -28.55 -19.20
CA TYR A 278 -18.63 -30.03 -19.20
C TYR A 278 -19.64 -30.71 -18.27
N LYS A 279 -20.15 -30.04 -17.23
CA LYS A 279 -21.20 -30.58 -16.36
C LYS A 279 -22.61 -30.44 -16.96
N ASP A 280 -22.86 -29.38 -17.71
CA ASP A 280 -24.19 -29.12 -18.27
C ASP A 280 -24.58 -30.15 -19.35
N LEU A 281 -23.58 -30.74 -20.03
CA LEU A 281 -23.80 -31.84 -20.98
C LEU A 281 -24.10 -33.18 -20.29
N THR A 282 -23.45 -33.49 -19.17
CA THR A 282 -23.65 -34.76 -18.44
C THR A 282 -25.02 -34.80 -17.75
N SER A 283 -25.45 -33.70 -17.11
CA SER A 283 -26.80 -33.62 -16.51
C SER A 283 -27.93 -33.66 -17.53
N LYS A 284 -27.71 -33.19 -18.77
CA LYS A 284 -28.69 -33.26 -19.87
C LYS A 284 -28.78 -34.66 -20.51
N ILE A 285 -27.69 -35.43 -20.48
CA ILE A 285 -27.67 -36.82 -20.97
C ILE A 285 -28.41 -37.73 -19.98
N GLU A 286 -28.14 -37.64 -18.68
CA GLU A 286 -28.79 -38.46 -17.65
C GLU A 286 -30.32 -38.25 -17.58
N HIS A 287 -30.80 -37.02 -17.83
CA HIS A 287 -32.24 -36.73 -17.90
C HIS A 287 -32.92 -37.18 -19.21
N ARG A 288 -32.16 -37.45 -20.27
CA ARG A 288 -32.69 -38.04 -21.52
C ARG A 288 -32.74 -39.56 -21.48
N GLU A 289 -31.91 -40.22 -20.68
CA GLU A 289 -31.91 -41.68 -20.53
C GLU A 289 -32.96 -42.18 -19.51
N GLN A 290 -33.58 -41.28 -18.73
CA GLN A 290 -34.66 -41.59 -17.78
C GLN A 290 -36.08 -41.28 -18.31
N LYS A 291 -36.22 -40.91 -19.58
CA LYS A 291 -37.51 -40.74 -20.28
C LYS A 291 -37.69 -41.82 -21.34
#